data_AF-A0A3D5YGE3-F1
#
_entry.id   AF-A0A3D5YGE3-F1
#
_cell.length_a   1.000
_cell.length_b   1.000
_cell.length_c   1.000
_cell.angle_alpha   90.00
_cell.angle_beta   90.00
_cell.angle_gamma   90.00
#
_symmetry.space_group_name_H-M   'P 1'
#
loop_
_entity.id
_entity.type
_entity.pdbx_description
1 polymer ?
#
loop_
_entity_poly.entity_id
_entity_poly.type
_entity_poly.pdbx_seq_one_letter_code
_entity_poly.pdbx_strand_id
1 'polypeptide(L)'
;MLYVGEQEFEEFPFFVDTFVGKKKNESFTIPYKEKDLPPTVQTKKADSKPTTIAFVLTDIKNVVLPEINEETLLRLFGKESEVKNEADLLKYIDESISTQKFDTELIKEVEDFLKIIREKYMEVIIPQTLLSQEVRVRLENLEKRFGGKEKMNAYFKQMGEEKAKKFVDDISLAASESLEKFFILQKIAEELKLDINREKPVDLEIERKLYEKLSAGKSASIKEEGEKKPKKPAKK
;
A
#
# COMPACT_ATOMS: atom_id res chain seq x y z
N MET A 1 -0.42 -2.48 2.24
CA MET A 1 -0.31 -1.19 2.96
C MET A 1 0.82 -1.38 3.95
N LEU A 2 1.82 -0.48 3.95
CA LEU A 2 2.85 -0.48 4.98
C LEU A 2 2.24 0.05 6.28
N TYR A 3 2.29 -0.73 7.35
CA TYR A 3 1.81 -0.29 8.67
C TYR A 3 2.89 0.52 9.40
N VAL A 4 2.48 1.36 10.35
CA VAL A 4 3.42 2.01 11.27
C VAL A 4 4.22 0.93 12.00
N GLY A 5 5.54 0.91 11.77
CA GLY A 5 6.46 -0.07 12.36
C GLY A 5 6.75 -1.30 11.50
N GLU A 6 6.15 -1.43 10.32
CA GLU A 6 6.58 -2.42 9.33
C GLU A 6 7.93 -1.98 8.74
N GLN A 7 8.88 -2.91 8.64
CA GLN A 7 10.23 -2.61 8.15
C GLN A 7 10.12 -2.14 6.69
N GLU A 8 10.34 -0.84 6.45
CA GLU A 8 10.14 -0.20 5.13
C GLU A 8 11.04 -0.79 4.04
N PHE A 9 12.08 -1.52 4.42
CA PHE A 9 13.00 -2.21 3.52
C PHE A 9 13.28 -3.61 4.04
N GLU A 10 13.04 -4.61 3.19
CA GLU A 10 13.57 -5.95 3.42
C GLU A 10 15.10 -5.86 3.30
N GLU A 11 15.80 -5.87 4.44
CA GLU A 11 17.26 -5.90 4.44
C GLU A 11 17.70 -7.20 3.76
N PHE A 12 18.42 -7.10 2.64
CA PHE A 12 19.00 -8.27 2.00
C PHE A 12 19.80 -9.05 3.05
N PRO A 13 19.50 -10.35 3.30
CA PRO A 13 20.18 -11.14 4.34
C PRO A 13 21.71 -11.08 4.25
N PHE A 14 22.21 -10.93 3.03
CA PHE A 14 23.61 -10.64 2.72
C PHE A 14 24.26 -9.60 3.65
N PHE A 15 23.60 -8.47 3.93
CA PHE A 15 24.22 -7.40 4.73
C PHE A 15 24.39 -7.81 6.19
N VAL A 16 23.40 -8.47 6.77
CA VAL A 16 23.45 -8.98 8.14
C VAL A 16 24.56 -10.03 8.24
N ASP A 17 24.55 -11.03 7.35
CA ASP A 17 25.50 -12.14 7.37
C ASP A 17 26.95 -11.68 7.14
N THR A 18 27.15 -10.63 6.35
CA THR A 18 28.48 -10.18 5.93
C THR A 18 29.13 -9.20 6.91
N PHE A 19 28.34 -8.32 7.54
CA PHE A 19 28.87 -7.19 8.31
C PHE A 19 28.73 -7.35 9.83
N VAL A 20 27.85 -8.22 10.33
CA VAL A 20 27.72 -8.45 11.77
C VAL A 20 29.02 -9.00 12.37
N GLY A 21 29.44 -8.46 13.51
CA GLY A 21 30.67 -8.85 14.22
C GLY A 21 31.96 -8.22 13.68
N LYS A 22 31.90 -7.47 12.59
CA LYS A 22 33.03 -6.75 12.00
C LYS A 22 33.35 -5.46 12.78
N LYS A 23 34.62 -5.05 12.77
CA LYS A 23 35.10 -3.86 13.48
C LYS A 23 35.32 -2.68 12.56
N LYS A 24 35.32 -1.47 13.14
CA LYS A 24 35.67 -0.24 12.42
C LYS A 24 37.09 -0.34 11.87
N ASN A 25 37.27 0.10 10.63
CA ASN A 25 38.48 0.01 9.81
C ASN A 25 38.93 -1.42 9.46
N GLU A 26 38.09 -2.43 9.68
CA GLU A 26 38.37 -3.78 9.20
C GLU A 26 38.17 -3.86 7.68
N SER A 27 39.16 -4.44 7.00
CA SER A 27 39.10 -4.76 5.57
C SER A 27 38.99 -6.26 5.40
N PHE A 28 38.07 -6.71 4.56
CA PHE A 28 37.90 -8.14 4.23
C PHE A 28 37.44 -8.33 2.79
N THR A 29 37.62 -9.54 2.28
CA THR A 29 37.30 -9.89 0.90
C THR A 29 36.36 -11.09 0.87
N ILE A 30 35.35 -11.05 0.00
CA ILE A 30 34.42 -12.17 -0.23
C ILE A 30 34.43 -12.58 -1.72
N PRO A 31 34.08 -13.84 -2.03
CA PRO A 31 33.90 -14.26 -3.42
C PRO A 31 32.71 -13.55 -4.08
N TYR A 32 32.86 -13.16 -5.35
CA TYR A 32 31.78 -12.55 -6.12
C TYR A 32 30.81 -13.63 -6.63
N LYS A 33 29.59 -13.66 -6.07
CA LYS A 33 28.50 -14.54 -6.51
C LYS A 33 27.26 -13.71 -6.80
N GLU A 34 27.07 -13.33 -8.07
CA GLU A 34 26.06 -12.36 -8.49
C GLU A 34 24.64 -12.65 -7.99
N LYS A 35 24.24 -13.92 -7.95
CA LYS A 35 22.90 -14.34 -7.49
C LYS A 35 22.65 -14.11 -6.00
N ASP A 36 23.72 -14.08 -5.21
CA ASP A 36 23.66 -13.97 -3.73
C ASP A 36 23.89 -12.50 -3.28
N LEU A 37 24.12 -11.60 -4.23
CA LEU A 37 24.52 -10.22 -3.97
C LEU A 37 23.34 -9.24 -4.18
N PRO A 38 23.16 -8.26 -3.28
CA PRO A 38 22.22 -7.15 -3.48
C PRO A 38 22.53 -6.37 -4.77
N PRO A 39 21.51 -5.83 -5.47
CA PRO A 39 21.72 -5.01 -6.67
C PRO A 39 22.65 -3.80 -6.47
N THR A 40 22.75 -3.31 -5.23
CA THR A 40 23.61 -2.19 -4.84
C THR A 40 25.10 -2.51 -4.86
N VAL A 41 25.49 -3.79 -4.74
CA VAL A 41 26.89 -4.25 -4.73
C VAL A 41 27.30 -5.04 -5.99
N GLN A 42 26.37 -5.29 -6.91
CA GLN A 42 26.65 -5.94 -8.20
C GLN A 42 27.42 -5.01 -9.15
N THR A 43 28.24 -5.60 -10.04
CA THR A 43 28.96 -4.82 -11.05
C THR A 43 27.99 -4.19 -12.06
N LYS A 44 28.15 -2.89 -12.33
CA LYS A 44 27.41 -2.18 -13.39
C LYS A 44 28.14 -2.22 -14.74
N LYS A 45 29.32 -2.83 -14.80
CA LYS A 45 30.14 -2.92 -16.03
C LYS A 45 29.91 -4.27 -16.69
N ALA A 46 29.33 -4.26 -17.90
CA ALA A 46 28.99 -5.47 -18.65
C ALA A 46 30.20 -6.37 -18.99
N ASP A 47 31.39 -5.78 -19.17
CA ASP A 47 32.60 -6.51 -19.57
C ASP A 47 33.50 -6.93 -18.38
N SER A 48 33.05 -6.69 -17.15
CA SER A 48 33.82 -7.03 -15.96
C SER A 48 33.33 -8.37 -15.39
N LYS A 49 34.24 -9.34 -15.27
CA LYS A 49 34.01 -10.61 -14.55
C LYS A 49 34.73 -10.59 -13.21
N PRO A 50 34.23 -9.84 -12.20
CA PRO A 50 34.84 -9.82 -10.89
C PRO A 50 34.77 -11.21 -10.26
N THR A 51 35.86 -11.62 -9.62
CA THR A 51 35.95 -12.88 -8.87
C THR A 51 35.84 -12.65 -7.37
N THR A 52 36.15 -11.43 -6.90
CA THR A 52 36.14 -11.06 -5.48
C THR A 52 35.66 -9.62 -5.28
N ILE A 53 35.12 -9.34 -4.09
CA ILE A 53 34.74 -8.01 -3.62
C ILE A 53 35.51 -7.73 -2.34
N ALA A 54 36.18 -6.58 -2.27
CA ALA A 54 36.81 -6.10 -1.05
C ALA A 54 35.92 -5.04 -0.39
N PHE A 55 35.67 -5.20 0.89
CA PHE A 55 34.96 -4.24 1.74
C PHE A 55 35.93 -3.62 2.75
N VAL A 56 35.67 -2.35 3.07
CA VAL A 56 36.33 -1.62 4.16
C VAL A 56 35.25 -0.99 5.01
N LEU A 57 35.17 -1.36 6.29
CA LEU A 57 34.26 -0.73 7.23
C LEU A 57 34.81 0.64 7.64
N THR A 58 34.29 1.71 7.06
CA THR A 58 34.75 3.07 7.35
C THR A 58 34.23 3.60 8.68
N ASP A 59 32.99 3.26 9.02
CA ASP A 59 32.32 3.76 10.22
C ASP A 59 31.28 2.76 10.75
N ILE A 60 31.05 2.78 12.05
CA ILE A 60 29.98 2.04 12.72
C ILE A 60 29.19 3.07 13.52
N LYS A 61 27.94 3.30 13.12
CA LYS A 61 27.04 4.24 13.79
C LYS A 61 26.06 3.46 14.64
N ASN A 62 25.98 3.83 15.91
CA ASN A 62 24.95 3.30 16.79
C ASN A 62 23.64 4.05 16.54
N VAL A 63 22.59 3.33 16.17
CA VAL A 63 21.24 3.87 16.16
C VAL A 63 20.77 3.88 17.61
N VAL A 64 20.77 5.05 18.23
CA VAL A 64 20.22 5.26 19.57
C VAL A 64 18.82 5.85 19.39
N LEU A 65 17.84 5.27 20.07
CA LEU A 65 16.48 5.81 20.06
C LEU A 65 16.52 7.22 20.66
N PRO A 66 15.92 8.23 19.99
CA PRO A 66 15.87 9.57 20.52
C PRO A 66 14.99 9.61 21.77
N GLU A 67 15.31 10.50 22.71
CA GLU A 67 14.45 10.78 23.84
C GLU A 67 13.16 11.47 23.38
N ILE A 68 12.02 11.08 23.96
CA ILE A 68 10.73 11.70 23.66
C ILE A 68 10.60 12.97 24.52
N ASN A 69 11.10 14.09 23.97
CA ASN A 69 11.02 15.42 24.58
C ASN A 69 10.46 16.44 23.59
N GLU A 70 10.13 17.64 24.06
CA GLU A 70 9.49 18.69 23.26
C GLU A 70 10.32 19.07 22.02
N GLU A 71 11.65 19.14 22.13
CA GLU A 71 12.53 19.47 21.00
C GLU A 71 12.48 18.38 19.91
N THR A 72 12.48 17.11 20.32
CA THR A 72 12.39 15.97 19.40
C THR A 72 11.02 15.90 18.74
N LEU A 73 9.94 16.10 19.49
CA LEU A 73 8.58 16.14 18.96
C LEU A 73 8.42 17.29 17.97
N LEU A 74 8.94 18.47 18.29
CA LEU A 74 8.94 19.63 17.41
C LEU A 74 9.70 19.35 16.10
N ARG A 75 10.85 18.66 16.18
CA ARG A 75 11.64 18.27 15.00
C ARG A 75 10.93 17.24 14.13
N LEU A 76 10.20 16.29 14.73
CA LEU A 76 9.54 15.20 14.01
C LEU A 76 8.21 15.64 13.38
N PHE A 77 7.41 16.42 14.09
CA PHE A 77 6.04 16.75 13.67
C PHE A 77 5.83 18.22 13.28
N GLY A 78 6.77 19.12 13.62
CA GLY A 78 6.68 20.54 13.34
C GLY A 78 5.87 21.34 14.37
N LYS A 79 5.88 22.67 14.24
CA LYS A 79 5.29 23.61 15.22
C LYS A 79 3.76 23.60 15.26
N GLU A 80 3.15 23.32 14.11
CA GLU A 80 1.70 23.31 13.94
C GLU A 80 1.08 21.93 14.23
N SER A 81 1.88 20.99 14.76
CA SER A 81 1.39 19.65 15.07
C SER A 81 0.48 19.64 16.30
N GLU A 82 -0.47 18.71 16.27
CA GLU A 82 -1.29 18.33 17.42
C GLU A 82 -0.47 17.55 18.48
N VAL A 83 0.68 16.99 18.10
CA VAL A 83 1.56 16.21 18.98
C VAL A 83 2.54 17.13 19.70
N LYS A 84 2.22 17.54 20.94
CA LYS A 84 3.05 18.47 21.72
C LYS A 84 3.82 17.79 22.85
N ASN A 85 3.35 16.65 23.32
CA ASN A 85 3.95 15.88 24.40
C ASN A 85 3.80 14.36 24.16
N GLU A 86 4.36 13.55 25.06
CA GLU A 86 4.31 12.09 24.97
C GLU A 86 2.86 11.54 25.01
N ALA A 87 1.97 12.13 25.79
CA ALA A 87 0.58 11.69 25.85
C ALA A 87 -0.16 11.95 24.52
N ASP A 88 0.08 13.10 23.90
CA ASP A 88 -0.46 13.42 22.57
C ASP A 88 0.11 12.47 21.50
N LEU A 89 1.40 12.11 21.61
CA LEU A 89 2.04 11.15 20.70
C LEU A 89 1.38 9.76 20.82
N LEU A 90 1.19 9.26 22.04
CA LEU A 90 0.56 7.96 22.28
C LEU A 90 -0.88 7.95 21.75
N LYS A 91 -1.63 9.04 21.98
CA LYS A 91 -2.99 9.19 21.46
C LYS A 91 -3.00 9.20 19.93
N TYR A 92 -2.12 9.98 19.30
CA TYR A 92 -2.00 10.04 17.84
C TYR A 92 -1.67 8.67 17.23
N ILE A 93 -0.78 7.91 17.87
CA ILE A 93 -0.44 6.54 17.45
C ILE A 93 -1.68 5.63 17.54
N ASP A 94 -2.41 5.67 18.65
CA ASP A 94 -3.60 4.83 18.84
C ASP A 94 -4.72 5.16 17.84
N GLU A 95 -4.97 6.45 17.61
CA GLU A 95 -5.94 6.93 16.61
C GLU A 95 -5.51 6.55 15.19
N SER A 96 -4.22 6.67 14.87
CA SER A 96 -3.66 6.27 13.57
C SER A 96 -3.79 4.77 13.33
N ILE A 97 -3.44 3.94 14.32
CA ILE A 97 -3.54 2.48 14.23
C ILE A 97 -5.00 2.06 14.10
N SER A 98 -5.89 2.65 14.89
CA SER A 98 -7.33 2.35 14.85
C SER A 98 -7.94 2.71 13.50
N THR A 99 -7.58 3.87 12.95
CA THR A 99 -8.01 4.30 11.61
C THR A 99 -7.48 3.37 10.53
N GLN A 100 -6.19 3.01 10.57
CA GLN A 100 -5.59 2.07 9.61
C GLN A 100 -6.25 0.69 9.64
N LYS A 101 -6.56 0.17 10.83
CA LYS A 101 -7.27 -1.11 10.98
C LYS A 101 -8.66 -1.04 10.38
N PHE A 102 -9.43 -0.01 10.73
CA PHE A 102 -10.77 0.20 10.19
C PHE A 102 -10.74 0.31 8.66
N ASP A 103 -9.84 1.13 8.10
CA ASP A 103 -9.73 1.35 6.67
C ASP A 103 -9.31 0.06 5.94
N THR A 104 -8.41 -0.73 6.52
CA THR A 104 -8.00 -2.03 5.97
C THR A 104 -9.18 -3.01 5.92
N GLU A 105 -9.93 -3.13 7.02
CA GLU A 105 -11.10 -3.99 7.09
C GLU A 105 -12.20 -3.52 6.14
N LEU A 106 -12.46 -2.20 6.07
CA LEU A 106 -13.42 -1.61 5.15
C LEU A 106 -13.08 -1.91 3.70
N ILE A 107 -11.83 -1.68 3.29
CA ILE A 107 -11.37 -1.98 1.93
C ILE A 107 -11.59 -3.46 1.62
N LYS A 108 -11.21 -4.35 2.55
CA LYS A 108 -11.39 -5.79 2.38
C LYS A 108 -12.86 -6.17 2.18
N GLU A 109 -13.76 -5.70 3.04
CA GLU A 109 -15.19 -5.98 2.94
C GLU A 109 -15.79 -5.45 1.63
N VAL A 110 -15.37 -4.27 1.19
CA VAL A 110 -15.81 -3.71 -0.10
C VAL A 110 -15.26 -4.52 -1.27
N GLU A 111 -14.00 -4.94 -1.26
CA GLU A 111 -13.44 -5.80 -2.31
C GLU A 111 -14.15 -7.15 -2.39
N ASP A 112 -14.44 -7.77 -1.24
CA ASP A 112 -15.20 -9.03 -1.19
C ASP A 112 -16.61 -8.85 -1.76
N PHE A 113 -17.27 -7.74 -1.45
CA PHE A 113 -18.56 -7.39 -2.04
C PHE A 113 -18.48 -7.16 -3.56
N LEU A 114 -17.51 -6.38 -4.02
CA LEU A 114 -17.31 -6.11 -5.45
C LEU A 114 -16.98 -7.38 -6.24
N LYS A 115 -16.23 -8.31 -5.64
CA LYS A 115 -15.97 -9.62 -6.22
C LYS A 115 -17.26 -10.40 -6.45
N ILE A 116 -18.17 -10.42 -5.48
CA ILE A 116 -19.49 -11.06 -5.63
C ILE A 116 -20.28 -10.42 -6.78
N ILE A 117 -20.26 -9.08 -6.88
CA ILE A 117 -20.95 -8.36 -7.95
C ILE A 117 -20.38 -8.74 -9.32
N ARG A 118 -19.04 -8.74 -9.45
CA ARG A 118 -18.34 -9.11 -10.70
C ARG A 118 -18.62 -10.54 -11.13
N GLU A 119 -18.61 -11.48 -10.19
CA GLU A 119 -18.77 -12.90 -10.52
C GLU A 119 -20.21 -13.30 -10.87
N LYS A 120 -21.21 -12.60 -10.32
CA LYS A 120 -22.61 -13.08 -10.35
C LYS A 120 -23.61 -12.13 -10.99
N TYR A 121 -23.32 -10.83 -11.03
CA TYR A 121 -24.35 -9.82 -11.28
C TYR A 121 -23.98 -8.80 -12.35
N MET A 122 -22.70 -8.61 -12.66
CA MET A 122 -22.26 -7.56 -13.58
C MET A 122 -21.03 -7.98 -14.38
N GLU A 123 -21.13 -7.86 -15.70
CA GLU A 123 -19.99 -7.94 -16.62
C GLU A 123 -19.63 -6.51 -17.06
N VAL A 124 -18.36 -6.15 -16.96
CA VAL A 124 -17.87 -4.82 -17.37
C VAL A 124 -17.00 -4.94 -18.61
N ILE A 125 -17.45 -4.32 -19.70
CA ILE A 125 -16.67 -4.26 -20.93
C ILE A 125 -15.97 -2.90 -20.98
N ILE A 126 -14.64 -2.92 -20.86
CA ILE A 126 -13.81 -1.70 -20.89
C ILE A 126 -13.35 -1.45 -22.33
N PRO A 127 -13.68 -0.29 -22.95
CA PRO A 127 -13.14 0.07 -24.25
C PRO A 127 -11.62 0.20 -24.22
N GLN A 128 -10.95 -0.37 -25.23
CA GLN A 128 -9.48 -0.33 -25.33
C GLN A 128 -8.91 1.09 -25.33
N THR A 129 -9.66 2.05 -25.87
CA THR A 129 -9.30 3.48 -25.87
C THR A 129 -9.20 4.03 -24.45
N LEU A 130 -10.16 3.69 -23.59
CA LEU A 130 -10.18 4.13 -22.19
C LEU A 130 -9.05 3.46 -21.40
N LEU A 131 -8.85 2.16 -21.60
CA LEU A 131 -7.74 1.43 -20.98
C LEU A 131 -6.39 2.05 -21.37
N SER A 132 -6.20 2.36 -22.65
CA SER A 132 -4.96 2.96 -23.14
C SER A 132 -4.70 4.35 -22.52
N GLN A 133 -5.76 5.13 -22.28
CA GLN A 133 -5.65 6.42 -21.60
C GLN A 133 -5.24 6.27 -20.14
N GLU A 134 -5.86 5.35 -19.40
CA GLU A 134 -5.53 5.08 -18.00
C GLU A 134 -4.08 4.57 -17.85
N VAL A 135 -3.66 3.63 -18.71
CA VAL A 135 -2.28 3.13 -18.73
C VAL A 135 -1.29 4.26 -18.99
N ARG A 136 -1.59 5.15 -19.95
CA ARG A 136 -0.75 6.31 -20.24
C ARG A 136 -0.59 7.21 -19.01
N VAL A 137 -1.68 7.55 -18.33
CA VAL A 137 -1.64 8.39 -17.12
C VAL A 137 -0.81 7.72 -16.01
N ARG A 138 -0.95 6.40 -15.83
CA ARG A 138 -0.13 5.65 -14.87
C ARG A 138 1.36 5.68 -15.21
N LEU A 139 1.70 5.51 -16.48
CA LEU A 139 3.08 5.59 -16.95
C LEU A 139 3.66 7.02 -16.79
N GLU A 140 2.87 8.06 -17.06
CA GLU A 140 3.28 9.45 -16.84
C GLU A 140 3.52 9.75 -15.35
N ASN A 141 2.65 9.24 -14.47
CA ASN A 141 2.84 9.36 -13.02
C ASN A 141 4.06 8.59 -12.53
N LEU A 142 4.29 7.39 -13.08
CA LEU A 142 5.48 6.61 -12.81
C LEU A 142 6.75 7.34 -13.27
N GLU A 143 6.73 7.91 -14.48
CA GLU A 143 7.84 8.71 -15.02
C GLU A 143 8.22 9.84 -14.05
N LYS A 144 7.23 10.56 -13.51
CA LYS A 144 7.46 11.61 -12.51
C LYS A 144 8.10 11.06 -11.24
N ARG A 145 7.64 9.89 -10.74
CA ARG A 145 8.22 9.23 -9.55
C ARG A 145 9.68 8.80 -9.76
N PHE A 146 10.04 8.40 -10.99
CA PHE A 146 11.44 8.11 -11.35
C PHE A 146 12.29 9.37 -11.58
N GLY A 147 11.70 10.56 -11.55
CA GLY A 147 12.39 11.82 -11.81
C GLY A 147 12.68 12.08 -13.29
N GLY A 148 11.82 11.57 -14.18
CA GLY A 148 11.84 11.83 -15.62
C GLY A 148 12.04 10.58 -16.49
N LYS A 149 11.68 10.71 -17.78
CA LYS A 149 11.70 9.64 -18.78
C LYS A 149 13.03 8.91 -18.90
N GLU A 150 14.13 9.63 -18.83
CA GLU A 150 15.47 9.05 -19.00
C GLU A 150 15.81 8.03 -17.90
N LYS A 151 15.46 8.34 -16.65
CA LYS A 151 15.69 7.45 -15.50
C LYS A 151 14.78 6.24 -15.53
N MET A 152 13.51 6.43 -15.92
CA MET A 152 12.58 5.31 -16.12
C MET A 152 13.05 4.36 -17.22
N ASN A 153 13.51 4.90 -18.36
CA ASN A 153 14.05 4.09 -19.45
C ASN A 153 15.33 3.35 -19.06
N ALA A 154 16.22 3.99 -18.29
CA ALA A 154 17.40 3.34 -17.75
C ALA A 154 17.03 2.17 -16.81
N TYR A 155 16.01 2.35 -15.96
CA TYR A 155 15.48 1.30 -15.10
C TYR A 155 14.92 0.12 -15.91
N PHE A 156 14.11 0.37 -16.94
CA PHE A 156 13.61 -0.70 -17.82
C PHE A 156 14.72 -1.44 -18.56
N LYS A 157 15.76 -0.73 -19.02
CA LYS A 157 16.94 -1.36 -19.63
C LYS A 157 17.70 -2.26 -18.65
N GLN A 158 17.84 -1.84 -17.39
CA GLN A 158 18.48 -2.65 -16.34
C GLN A 158 17.69 -3.91 -16.00
N MET A 159 16.35 -3.84 -16.10
CA MET A 159 15.47 -4.96 -15.82
C MET A 159 15.51 -6.05 -16.90
N GLY A 160 15.86 -5.67 -18.14
CA GLY A 160 15.82 -6.53 -19.32
C GLY A 160 14.45 -6.54 -20.00
N GLU A 161 14.43 -6.77 -21.32
CA GLU A 161 13.24 -6.59 -22.17
C GLU A 161 12.03 -7.40 -21.72
N GLU A 162 12.22 -8.67 -21.34
CA GLU A 162 11.13 -9.56 -20.93
C GLU A 162 10.45 -9.10 -19.63
N LYS A 163 11.25 -8.72 -18.63
CA LYS A 163 10.74 -8.22 -17.34
C LYS A 163 10.13 -6.83 -17.48
N ALA A 164 10.73 -5.96 -18.30
CA ALA A 164 10.18 -4.63 -18.59
C ALA A 164 8.82 -4.73 -19.30
N LYS A 165 8.66 -5.67 -20.24
CA LYS A 165 7.37 -5.94 -20.87
C LYS A 165 6.34 -6.41 -19.85
N LYS A 166 6.69 -7.42 -19.03
CA LYS A 166 5.80 -7.91 -17.98
C LYS A 166 5.37 -6.80 -17.02
N PHE A 167 6.29 -5.92 -16.65
CA PHE A 167 5.98 -4.77 -15.79
C PHE A 167 4.94 -3.83 -16.41
N VAL A 168 5.00 -3.57 -17.71
CA VAL A 168 3.99 -2.76 -18.42
C VAL A 168 2.66 -3.52 -18.58
N ASP A 169 2.72 -4.83 -18.79
CA ASP A 169 1.53 -5.69 -18.84
C ASP A 169 0.82 -5.70 -17.47
N ASP A 170 1.56 -5.77 -16.36
CA ASP A 170 1.04 -5.69 -14.99
C ASP A 170 0.38 -4.32 -14.72
N ILE A 171 0.97 -3.22 -15.22
CA ILE A 171 0.34 -1.88 -15.17
C ILE A 171 -0.98 -1.85 -15.94
N SER A 172 -1.01 -2.50 -17.11
CA SER A 172 -2.20 -2.58 -17.96
C SER A 172 -3.31 -3.40 -17.31
N LEU A 173 -2.96 -4.52 -16.68
CA LEU A 173 -3.89 -5.32 -15.89
C LEU A 173 -4.46 -4.51 -14.72
N ALA A 174 -3.60 -3.87 -13.93
CA ALA A 174 -4.02 -3.03 -12.82
C ALA A 174 -4.91 -1.85 -13.26
N ALA A 175 -4.66 -1.28 -14.44
CA ALA A 175 -5.50 -0.23 -15.03
C ALA A 175 -6.90 -0.77 -15.38
N SER A 176 -6.96 -1.95 -16.00
CA SER A 176 -8.23 -2.62 -16.32
C SER A 176 -9.03 -2.92 -15.05
N GLU A 177 -8.41 -3.53 -14.04
CA GLU A 177 -9.07 -3.85 -12.77
C GLU A 177 -9.58 -2.60 -12.04
N SER A 178 -8.84 -1.49 -12.11
CA SER A 178 -9.25 -0.22 -11.50
C SER A 178 -10.45 0.40 -12.22
N LEU A 179 -10.45 0.38 -13.57
CA LEU A 179 -11.57 0.86 -14.37
C LEU A 179 -12.82 0.00 -14.13
N GLU A 180 -12.65 -1.33 -14.07
CA GLU A 180 -13.74 -2.25 -13.74
C GLU A 180 -14.33 -1.94 -12.37
N LYS A 181 -13.49 -1.85 -11.33
CA LYS A 181 -13.90 -1.46 -9.99
C LYS A 181 -14.64 -0.12 -9.98
N PHE A 182 -14.11 0.88 -10.70
CA PHE A 182 -14.72 2.20 -10.81
C PHE A 182 -16.15 2.12 -11.38
N PHE A 183 -16.35 1.42 -12.49
CA PHE A 183 -17.68 1.31 -13.11
C PHE A 183 -18.69 0.56 -12.23
N ILE A 184 -18.24 -0.51 -11.56
CA ILE A 184 -19.09 -1.26 -10.62
C ILE A 184 -19.50 -0.34 -9.46
N LEU A 185 -18.54 0.32 -8.82
CA LEU A 185 -18.82 1.23 -7.70
C LEU A 185 -19.72 2.39 -8.11
N GLN A 186 -19.48 2.98 -9.30
CA GLN A 186 -20.33 4.03 -9.84
C GLN A 186 -21.77 3.54 -9.99
N LYS A 187 -21.98 2.37 -10.59
CA LYS A 187 -23.32 1.82 -10.79
C LYS A 187 -24.02 1.52 -9.47
N ILE A 188 -23.30 0.95 -8.51
CA ILE A 188 -23.84 0.67 -7.17
C ILE A 188 -24.21 1.96 -6.43
N ALA A 189 -23.36 2.98 -6.51
CA ALA A 189 -23.64 4.28 -5.91
C ALA A 189 -24.91 4.92 -6.50
N GLU A 190 -25.12 4.80 -7.82
CA GLU A 190 -26.33 5.26 -8.50
C GLU A 190 -27.57 4.48 -8.04
N GLU A 191 -27.53 3.14 -8.02
CA GLU A 191 -28.67 2.30 -7.61
C GLU A 191 -29.05 2.50 -6.13
N LEU A 192 -28.05 2.61 -5.25
CA LEU A 192 -28.26 2.84 -3.82
C LEU A 192 -28.53 4.31 -3.47
N LYS A 193 -28.45 5.20 -4.46
CA LYS A 193 -28.59 6.65 -4.32
C LYS A 193 -27.66 7.20 -3.24
N LEU A 194 -26.40 6.78 -3.29
CA LEU A 194 -25.36 7.30 -2.40
C LEU A 194 -25.07 8.75 -2.79
N ASP A 195 -25.15 9.65 -1.82
CA ASP A 195 -24.75 11.04 -1.99
C ASP A 195 -23.22 11.10 -1.95
N ILE A 196 -22.53 11.25 -3.09
CA ILE A 196 -21.05 11.25 -3.17
C ILE A 196 -20.56 12.64 -3.58
N ASN A 197 -19.65 13.23 -2.80
CA ASN A 197 -19.07 14.52 -3.14
C ASN A 197 -17.95 14.38 -4.18
N ARG A 198 -18.30 14.61 -5.44
CA ARG A 198 -17.33 14.53 -6.55
C ARG A 198 -16.43 15.77 -6.69
N GLU A 199 -16.80 16.90 -6.08
CA GLU A 199 -16.02 18.15 -6.15
C GLU A 199 -14.89 18.18 -5.11
N LYS A 200 -15.12 17.58 -3.94
CA LYS A 200 -14.15 17.44 -2.87
C LYS A 200 -14.13 15.99 -2.40
N PRO A 201 -13.50 15.09 -3.18
CA PRO A 201 -13.43 13.68 -2.82
C PRO A 201 -12.66 13.52 -1.51
N VAL A 202 -13.23 12.75 -0.59
CA VAL A 202 -12.57 12.33 0.65
C VAL A 202 -12.13 10.87 0.50
N ASP A 203 -10.99 10.52 1.08
CA ASP A 203 -10.47 9.16 1.04
C ASP A 203 -11.50 8.15 1.57
N LEU A 204 -11.71 7.09 0.79
CA LEU A 204 -12.65 6.00 1.06
C LEU A 204 -14.12 6.44 1.23
N GLU A 205 -14.51 7.62 0.73
CA GLU A 205 -15.88 8.13 0.91
C GLU A 205 -16.95 7.17 0.37
N ILE A 206 -16.74 6.62 -0.83
CA ILE A 206 -17.69 5.70 -1.46
C ILE A 206 -17.76 4.40 -0.66
N GLU A 207 -16.61 3.85 -0.28
CA GLU A 207 -16.48 2.65 0.53
C GLU A 207 -17.22 2.80 1.87
N ARG A 208 -17.00 3.90 2.59
CA ARG A 208 -17.67 4.21 3.87
C ARG A 208 -19.17 4.30 3.69
N LYS A 209 -19.64 5.10 2.72
CA LYS A 209 -21.08 5.30 2.46
C LYS A 209 -21.77 4.01 2.02
N LEU A 210 -21.08 3.19 1.23
CA LEU A 210 -21.56 1.87 0.84
C LEU A 210 -21.70 0.96 2.07
N TYR A 211 -20.67 0.88 2.90
CA TYR A 211 -20.71 0.09 4.14
C TYR A 211 -21.82 0.55 5.08
N GLU A 212 -21.96 1.85 5.31
CA GLU A 212 -23.04 2.44 6.14
C GLU A 212 -24.43 2.10 5.59
N LYS A 213 -24.64 2.23 4.29
CA LYS A 213 -25.93 1.92 3.65
C LYS A 213 -26.31 0.45 3.78
N LEU A 214 -25.34 -0.45 3.58
CA LEU A 214 -25.55 -1.89 3.63
C LEU A 214 -25.66 -2.41 5.09
N SER A 215 -24.89 -1.85 6.02
CA SER A 215 -24.94 -2.19 7.43
C SER A 215 -26.22 -1.65 8.11
N ALA A 216 -26.70 -0.48 7.72
CA ALA A 216 -28.01 0.02 8.16
C ALA A 216 -29.14 -0.95 7.79
N GLY A 217 -29.07 -1.59 6.62
CA GLY A 217 -29.99 -2.65 6.20
C GLY A 217 -29.97 -3.88 7.12
N LYS A 218 -28.80 -4.28 7.64
CA LYS A 218 -28.67 -5.39 8.61
C LYS A 218 -29.33 -5.08 9.96
N SER A 219 -29.36 -3.81 10.37
CA SER A 219 -30.02 -3.40 11.61
C SER A 219 -31.56 -3.38 11.51
N ALA A 220 -32.09 -3.22 10.30
CA ALA A 220 -33.53 -3.28 10.03
C ALA A 220 -34.06 -4.72 9.97
N SER A 221 -33.30 -5.66 9.38
CA SER A 221 -33.69 -7.07 9.29
C SER A 221 -33.70 -7.80 10.64
N ILE A 222 -32.89 -7.36 11.62
CA ILE A 222 -32.94 -7.90 13.00
C ILE A 222 -34.22 -7.46 13.74
N LYS A 223 -34.82 -6.32 13.37
CA LYS A 223 -36.07 -5.84 14.00
C LYS A 223 -37.32 -6.57 13.49
N GLU A 224 -37.29 -7.14 12.29
CA GLU A 224 -38.46 -7.85 11.73
C GLU A 224 -38.61 -9.30 12.22
N GLU A 225 -37.56 -9.94 12.75
CA GLU A 225 -37.67 -11.31 13.31
C GLU A 225 -38.07 -11.36 14.80
N GLY A 226 -38.18 -10.20 15.48
CA GLY A 226 -38.40 -10.12 16.93
C GLY A 226 -39.86 -10.08 17.40
N GLU A 227 -40.85 -9.84 16.54
CA GLU A 227 -42.24 -9.61 16.97
C GLU A 227 -43.16 -10.82 16.74
N LYS A 228 -42.80 -11.99 17.27
CA LYS A 228 -43.80 -13.06 17.50
C LYS A 228 -44.61 -12.74 18.76
N LYS A 229 -45.81 -12.18 18.56
CA LYS A 229 -46.84 -11.96 19.59
C LYS A 229 -47.02 -13.20 20.50
N PRO A 230 -47.15 -13.02 21.82
CA PRO A 230 -47.36 -14.14 22.74
C PRO A 230 -48.75 -14.76 22.53
N LYS A 231 -48.79 -16.08 22.33
CA LYS A 231 -50.04 -16.86 22.36
C LYS A 231 -50.66 -16.78 23.76
N LYS A 232 -51.90 -16.31 23.84
CA LYS A 232 -52.72 -16.36 25.07
C LYS A 232 -52.84 -17.82 25.55
N PRO A 233 -52.78 -18.07 26.88
CA PRO A 233 -53.05 -19.41 27.41
C PRO A 233 -54.54 -19.72 27.32
N ALA A 234 -54.86 -20.93 26.86
CA ALA A 234 -56.22 -21.47 26.86
C ALA A 234 -56.70 -21.65 28.30
N LYS A 235 -57.85 -21.06 28.64
CA LYS A 235 -58.57 -21.38 29.87
C LYS A 235 -59.32 -22.70 29.66
N LYS A 236 -59.20 -23.60 30.65
CA LYS A 236 -60.07 -24.75 30.86
C LYS A 236 -61.52 -24.30 31.08
#